data_AF-A0A0S8DUD3-F1
#
_entry.id   AF-A0A0S8DUD3-F1
#
_cell.length_a   1.000
_cell.length_b   1.000
_cell.length_c   1.000
_cell.angle_alpha   90.00
_cell.angle_beta   90.00
_cell.angle_gamma   90.00
#
_symmetry.space_group_name_H-M   'P 1'
#
loop_
_entity.id
_entity.type
_entity.pdbx_description
1 polymer ?
#
loop_
_entity_poly.entity_id
_entity_poly.type
_entity_poly.pdbx_seq_one_letter_code
_entity_poly.pdbx_strand_id
1 'polypeptide(L)'
;MTPLRWLVVFLTWWAWGALAQPDAPLRRIEVTDTNNFRLDQAAKTMALPDTLDAAEYVRLREYLAPRVRLGEEELDAIQQLADWVSRRWQHDAHGVAPLQFSAVDILQAAERGQRYSCTEYSKVLRDSLVALGFIARVVTLQSTDIEYGPPGTAHVLVEVWSNQLQKWIMVDPQWGLYPRDGTRWLDVLELYRLKKAGKLGRVAMVPVASVQRRPSEAQLRALGEEYRAFVSGYLGYLSVPLRADRERIHLLFPLDGQRWPLTFHGLPRSAQVFTTDPNDIYFEPNRVSLVLTYRAHAQPVGLLGELEIESEQDYIAKLPKFAAVPDFDISMHHNMPWFAAYELAIDDAPWSRLGGESAHWQLHEGINLLRVRAVNAAGWRGPETFIEIRYGR
;
A
#
# COMPACT_ATOMS: atom_id res chain seq x y z
N MET A 1 -22.89 -50.43 23.01
CA MET A 1 -22.19 -50.59 24.29
C MET A 1 -21.01 -49.62 24.30
N THR A 2 -21.11 -48.62 25.18
CA THR A 2 -20.07 -47.72 25.77
C THR A 2 -18.80 -47.34 24.98
N PRO A 3 -18.55 -46.03 24.75
CA PRO A 3 -17.22 -45.49 24.50
C PRO A 3 -16.49 -45.20 25.83
N LEU A 4 -15.23 -45.63 25.93
CA LEU A 4 -14.39 -45.36 27.10
C LEU A 4 -13.74 -43.98 26.96
N ARG A 5 -14.19 -43.04 27.81
CA ARG A 5 -13.54 -41.74 28.06
C ARG A 5 -12.23 -41.98 28.80
N TRP A 6 -11.10 -41.53 28.26
CA TRP A 6 -9.89 -41.30 29.05
C TRP A 6 -9.83 -39.83 29.46
N LEU A 7 -10.19 -39.60 30.71
CA LEU A 7 -9.93 -38.38 31.46
C LEU A 7 -8.46 -38.47 31.92
N VAL A 8 -7.57 -37.59 31.44
CA VAL A 8 -6.25 -37.41 32.05
C VAL A 8 -6.32 -36.16 32.92
N VAL A 9 -6.29 -36.39 34.23
CA VAL A 9 -6.21 -35.38 35.27
C VAL A 9 -4.76 -34.90 35.35
N PHE A 10 -4.53 -33.61 35.06
CA PHE A 10 -3.26 -32.95 35.40
C PHE A 10 -3.26 -32.66 36.91
N LEU A 11 -2.60 -33.53 37.68
CA LEU A 11 -2.21 -33.22 39.05
C LEU A 11 -0.84 -32.56 39.03
N THR A 12 -0.83 -31.27 39.37
CA THR A 12 0.37 -30.45 39.56
C THR A 12 1.19 -30.96 40.74
N TRP A 13 2.44 -31.34 40.48
CA TRP A 13 3.49 -31.45 41.50
C TRP A 13 4.64 -30.54 41.12
N TRP A 14 4.84 -29.48 41.90
CA TRP A 14 6.03 -28.62 41.83
C TRP A 14 7.20 -29.37 42.48
N ALA A 15 7.93 -30.14 41.70
CA ALA A 15 9.30 -30.51 42.05
C ALA A 15 10.22 -29.46 41.42
N TRP A 16 10.93 -28.69 42.26
CA TRP A 16 12.10 -27.93 41.82
C TRP A 16 13.22 -28.93 41.48
N GLY A 17 13.07 -29.62 40.35
CA GLY A 17 14.18 -30.30 39.69
C GLY A 17 15.08 -29.24 39.06
N ALA A 18 16.39 -29.35 39.28
CA ALA A 18 17.35 -28.53 38.56
C ALA A 18 17.05 -28.63 37.06
N LEU A 19 16.84 -27.49 36.40
CA LEU A 19 16.67 -27.43 34.95
C LEU A 19 17.87 -28.15 34.32
N ALA A 20 17.61 -29.19 33.53
CA ALA A 20 18.65 -29.90 32.78
C ALA A 20 19.47 -28.88 31.98
N GLN A 21 20.80 -28.98 32.05
CA GLN A 21 21.70 -28.11 31.30
C GLN A 21 22.23 -28.85 30.07
N PRO A 22 22.37 -28.18 28.93
CA PRO A 22 22.90 -28.80 27.72
C PRO A 22 24.38 -29.19 27.90
N ASP A 23 24.80 -30.30 27.26
CA ASP A 23 26.16 -30.84 27.31
C ASP A 23 27.22 -29.87 26.75
N ALA A 24 26.79 -28.93 25.92
CA ALA A 24 27.58 -27.85 25.36
C ALA A 24 26.76 -26.54 25.33
N PRO A 25 27.41 -25.37 25.22
CA PRO A 25 26.69 -24.10 25.11
C PRO A 25 25.75 -24.11 23.91
N LEU A 26 24.45 -24.12 24.15
CA LEU A 26 23.43 -24.08 23.11
C LEU A 26 23.40 -22.67 22.52
N ARG A 27 23.62 -22.56 21.21
CA ARG A 27 23.35 -21.33 20.47
C ARG A 27 21.90 -21.33 20.01
N ARG A 28 21.22 -20.21 20.21
CA ARG A 28 19.84 -19.97 19.83
C ARG A 28 19.79 -19.07 18.61
N ILE A 29 18.76 -19.27 17.79
CA ILE A 29 18.39 -18.42 16.66
C ILE A 29 17.06 -17.78 17.07
N GLU A 30 17.06 -16.46 17.24
CA GLU A 30 15.88 -15.73 17.70
C GLU A 30 15.63 -14.55 16.77
N VAL A 31 14.44 -14.49 16.16
CA VAL A 31 13.99 -13.27 15.46
C VAL A 31 13.66 -12.23 16.52
N THR A 32 14.39 -11.12 16.53
CA THR A 32 14.28 -10.08 17.54
C THR A 32 13.37 -8.94 17.10
N ASP A 33 13.36 -8.66 15.80
CA ASP A 33 12.44 -7.71 15.17
C ASP A 33 12.24 -8.05 13.69
N THR A 34 11.05 -7.79 13.16
CA THR A 34 10.76 -8.02 11.74
C THR A 34 9.46 -7.35 11.30
N ASN A 35 9.42 -6.92 10.03
CA ASN A 35 8.18 -6.59 9.33
C ASN A 35 7.90 -7.54 8.13
N ASN A 36 8.57 -8.70 8.11
CA ASN A 36 8.40 -9.71 7.08
C ASN A 36 7.08 -10.45 7.23
N PHE A 37 6.00 -9.86 6.72
CA PHE A 37 4.66 -10.40 6.77
C PHE A 37 4.17 -10.91 5.41
N ARG A 38 3.06 -11.66 5.45
CA ARG A 38 2.40 -12.17 4.24
C ARG A 38 1.96 -11.01 3.35
N LEU A 39 2.19 -11.14 2.05
CA LEU A 39 1.73 -10.18 1.04
C LEU A 39 0.22 -10.17 0.90
N ASP A 40 -0.34 -8.96 0.83
CA ASP A 40 -1.75 -8.76 0.50
C ASP A 40 -2.03 -9.12 -0.97
N GLN A 41 -2.99 -10.01 -1.18
CA GLN A 41 -3.39 -10.48 -2.51
C GLN A 41 -4.31 -9.48 -3.22
N ALA A 42 -5.00 -8.60 -2.49
CA ALA A 42 -5.86 -7.58 -3.06
C ALA A 42 -5.07 -6.61 -3.95
N ALA A 43 -3.76 -6.46 -3.74
CA ALA A 43 -2.86 -5.71 -4.62
C ALA A 43 -2.93 -6.16 -6.10
N LYS A 44 -3.21 -7.44 -6.37
CA LYS A 44 -3.35 -7.98 -7.74
C LYS A 44 -4.64 -7.52 -8.44
N THR A 45 -5.61 -7.02 -7.67
CA THR A 45 -6.90 -6.53 -8.20
C THR A 45 -6.83 -5.07 -8.63
N MET A 46 -5.71 -4.36 -8.41
CA MET A 46 -5.62 -2.96 -8.81
C MET A 46 -5.82 -2.78 -10.32
N ALA A 47 -6.61 -1.77 -10.71
CA ALA A 47 -6.82 -1.41 -12.10
C ALA A 47 -5.66 -0.57 -12.67
N LEU A 48 -4.46 -1.15 -12.68
CA LEU A 48 -3.23 -0.59 -13.26
C LEU A 48 -2.97 -1.15 -14.66
N PRO A 49 -2.21 -0.43 -15.53
CA PRO A 49 -1.71 -1.03 -16.76
C PRO A 49 -0.72 -2.16 -16.46
N ASP A 50 -0.70 -3.17 -17.33
CA ASP A 50 0.19 -4.33 -17.16
C ASP A 50 1.67 -3.95 -17.38
N THR A 51 1.92 -2.92 -18.20
CA THR A 51 3.26 -2.38 -18.48
C THR A 51 3.24 -0.86 -18.56
N LEU A 52 4.35 -0.23 -18.16
CA LEU A 52 4.60 1.19 -18.33
C LEU A 52 5.00 1.56 -19.77
N ASP A 53 5.30 0.57 -20.61
CA ASP A 53 5.76 0.77 -21.99
C ASP A 53 4.63 0.86 -23.02
N ALA A 54 3.37 0.79 -22.58
CA ALA A 54 2.25 1.02 -23.49
C ALA A 54 2.34 2.44 -24.09
N ALA A 55 2.03 2.55 -25.39
CA ALA A 55 2.27 3.76 -26.18
C ALA A 55 1.68 5.04 -25.57
N GLU A 56 0.52 4.94 -24.89
CA GLU A 56 -0.10 6.08 -24.21
C GLU A 56 0.74 6.63 -23.05
N TYR A 57 1.38 5.75 -22.25
CA TYR A 57 2.21 6.16 -21.12
C TYR A 57 3.59 6.63 -21.58
N VAL A 58 4.15 6.03 -22.64
CA VAL A 58 5.37 6.55 -23.29
C VAL A 58 5.14 7.97 -23.80
N ARG A 59 4.08 8.17 -24.60
CA ARG A 59 3.70 9.49 -25.12
C ARG A 59 3.46 10.49 -23.99
N LEU A 60 2.82 10.07 -22.89
CA LEU A 60 2.58 10.94 -21.74
C LEU A 60 3.88 11.32 -21.03
N ARG A 61 4.81 10.37 -20.81
CA ARG A 61 6.13 10.67 -20.24
C ARG A 61 6.89 11.69 -21.09
N GLU A 62 6.93 11.49 -22.41
CA GLU A 62 7.57 12.42 -23.35
C GLU A 62 6.92 13.81 -23.31
N TYR A 63 5.59 13.87 -23.18
CA TYR A 63 4.86 15.13 -23.05
C TYR A 63 5.20 15.87 -21.74
N LEU A 64 5.33 15.13 -20.63
CA LEU A 64 5.62 15.66 -19.29
C LEU A 64 7.09 16.08 -19.10
N ALA A 65 8.04 15.36 -19.67
CA ALA A 65 9.48 15.57 -19.47
C ALA A 65 9.99 17.02 -19.66
N PRO A 66 9.54 17.79 -20.68
CA PRO A 66 9.93 19.19 -20.81
C PRO A 66 9.07 20.16 -19.98
N ARG A 67 7.98 19.71 -19.35
CA ARG A 67 6.96 20.55 -18.71
C ARG A 67 6.93 20.47 -17.19
N VAL A 68 7.39 19.35 -16.63
CA VAL A 68 7.40 19.09 -15.19
C VAL A 68 8.81 18.74 -14.77
N ARG A 69 9.31 19.43 -13.75
CA ARG A 69 10.47 18.98 -12.97
C ARG A 69 9.89 18.22 -11.78
N LEU A 70 10.41 17.03 -11.51
CA LEU A 70 10.00 16.23 -10.36
C LEU A 70 11.09 16.35 -9.30
N GLY A 71 10.69 16.35 -8.03
CA GLY A 71 11.62 16.19 -6.91
C GLY A 71 12.26 14.80 -6.90
N GLU A 72 13.37 14.68 -6.18
CA GLU A 72 14.03 13.39 -5.94
C GLU A 72 13.23 12.51 -4.98
N GLU A 73 12.49 13.14 -4.05
CA GLU A 73 11.64 12.48 -3.08
C GLU A 73 10.25 12.18 -3.65
N GLU A 74 9.74 10.97 -3.39
CA GLU A 74 8.44 10.48 -3.89
C GLU A 74 7.29 11.47 -3.60
N LEU A 75 7.17 11.90 -2.35
CA LEU A 75 6.06 12.75 -1.92
C LEU A 75 6.13 14.15 -2.56
N ASP A 76 7.33 14.66 -2.82
CA ASP A 76 7.54 15.93 -3.50
C ASP A 76 7.17 15.83 -4.99
N ALA A 77 7.58 14.74 -5.65
CA ALA A 77 7.20 14.47 -7.04
C ALA A 77 5.67 14.35 -7.22
N ILE A 78 4.97 13.66 -6.31
CA ILE A 78 3.49 13.57 -6.31
C ILE A 78 2.87 14.96 -6.17
N GLN A 79 3.40 15.80 -5.27
CA GLN A 79 2.93 17.16 -5.03
C GLN A 79 3.13 18.08 -6.23
N GLN A 80 4.30 18.07 -6.84
CA GLN A 80 4.61 18.91 -7.99
C GLN A 80 3.78 18.51 -9.23
N LEU A 81 3.48 17.22 -9.40
CA LEU A 81 2.66 16.79 -10.52
C LEU A 81 1.19 17.16 -10.35
N ALA A 82 0.62 16.99 -9.15
CA ALA A 82 -0.75 17.45 -8.88
C ALA A 82 -0.87 18.97 -8.99
N ASP A 83 0.14 19.70 -8.52
CA ASP A 83 0.28 21.15 -8.69
C ASP A 83 0.27 21.58 -10.15
N TRP A 84 1.01 20.84 -10.97
CA TRP A 84 1.05 21.08 -12.38
C TRP A 84 -0.36 20.84 -12.96
N VAL A 85 -0.94 19.66 -12.78
CA VAL A 85 -2.25 19.29 -13.36
C VAL A 85 -3.38 20.25 -12.96
N SER A 86 -3.46 20.69 -11.71
CA SER A 86 -4.55 21.55 -11.21
C SER A 86 -4.62 22.93 -11.90
N ARG A 87 -3.55 23.34 -12.60
CA ARG A 87 -3.46 24.63 -13.30
C ARG A 87 -3.58 24.51 -14.81
N ARG A 88 -4.04 23.37 -15.32
CA ARG A 88 -4.18 23.15 -16.77
C ARG A 88 -5.42 23.80 -17.36
N TRP A 89 -6.48 23.94 -16.58
CA TRP A 89 -7.68 24.65 -17.00
C TRP A 89 -8.39 25.26 -15.79
N GLN A 90 -9.50 25.96 -16.01
CA GLN A 90 -10.45 26.27 -14.95
C GLN A 90 -11.56 25.23 -14.99
N HIS A 91 -12.04 24.78 -13.83
CA HIS A 91 -13.07 23.75 -13.75
C HIS A 91 -14.34 24.13 -14.52
N ASP A 92 -14.89 23.18 -15.26
CA ASP A 92 -16.18 23.29 -15.94
C ASP A 92 -16.97 21.99 -15.74
N ALA A 93 -18.07 22.04 -14.98
CA ALA A 93 -18.88 20.87 -14.64
C ALA A 93 -19.51 20.18 -15.87
N HIS A 94 -19.64 20.89 -16.99
CA HIS A 94 -20.16 20.34 -18.26
C HIS A 94 -19.05 20.01 -19.26
N GLY A 95 -17.80 20.31 -18.93
CA GLY A 95 -16.64 20.02 -19.75
C GLY A 95 -16.29 18.53 -19.68
N VAL A 96 -16.70 17.78 -20.70
CA VAL A 96 -16.46 16.33 -20.80
C VAL A 96 -15.57 16.05 -21.99
N ALA A 97 -14.47 15.34 -21.75
CA ALA A 97 -13.61 14.87 -22.84
C ALA A 97 -14.25 13.66 -23.55
N PRO A 98 -14.01 13.49 -24.87
CA PRO A 98 -14.39 12.26 -25.55
C PRO A 98 -13.78 11.03 -24.86
N LEU A 99 -14.54 9.95 -24.71
CA LEU A 99 -14.15 8.76 -23.94
C LEU A 99 -12.81 8.14 -24.38
N GLN A 100 -12.46 8.29 -25.66
CA GLN A 100 -11.23 7.79 -26.24
C GLN A 100 -10.00 8.68 -26.01
N PHE A 101 -10.17 9.87 -25.42
CA PHE A 101 -9.04 10.78 -25.20
C PHE A 101 -8.08 10.20 -24.16
N SER A 102 -6.81 10.16 -24.54
CA SER A 102 -5.71 9.95 -23.60
C SER A 102 -5.50 11.21 -22.74
N ALA A 103 -4.74 11.08 -21.66
CA ALA A 103 -4.36 12.25 -20.85
C ALA A 103 -3.64 13.33 -21.70
N VAL A 104 -2.84 12.94 -22.69
CA VAL A 104 -2.16 13.87 -23.59
C VAL A 104 -3.16 14.62 -24.47
N ASP A 105 -4.21 13.96 -24.96
CA ASP A 105 -5.22 14.61 -25.81
C ASP A 105 -6.03 15.65 -25.00
N ILE A 106 -6.36 15.33 -23.74
CA ILE A 106 -6.99 16.27 -22.80
C ILE A 106 -6.07 17.47 -22.56
N LEU A 107 -4.80 17.24 -22.26
CA LEU A 107 -3.82 18.29 -22.01
C LEU A 107 -3.65 19.23 -23.23
N GLN A 108 -3.52 18.66 -24.43
CA GLN A 108 -3.41 19.44 -25.67
C GLN A 108 -4.69 20.21 -26.00
N ALA A 109 -5.86 19.67 -25.68
CA ALA A 109 -7.12 20.38 -25.85
C ALA A 109 -7.27 21.53 -24.85
N ALA A 110 -6.84 21.33 -23.60
CA ALA A 110 -6.82 22.37 -22.58
C ALA A 110 -5.84 23.51 -22.92
N GLU A 111 -4.68 23.21 -23.52
CA GLU A 111 -3.76 24.22 -24.07
C GLU A 111 -4.43 25.09 -25.16
N ARG A 112 -5.48 24.60 -25.82
CA ARG A 112 -6.32 25.33 -26.78
C ARG A 112 -7.54 26.01 -26.16
N GLY A 113 -7.61 26.08 -24.82
CA GLY A 113 -8.67 26.76 -24.08
C GLY A 113 -9.86 25.89 -23.69
N GLN A 114 -9.83 24.57 -23.95
CA GLN A 114 -10.86 23.67 -23.45
C GLN A 114 -10.80 23.56 -21.92
N ARG A 115 -11.95 23.32 -21.30
CA ARG A 115 -12.12 23.20 -19.86
C ARG A 115 -12.88 21.93 -19.55
N TYR A 116 -12.58 21.32 -18.40
CA TYR A 116 -13.09 20.02 -18.04
C TYR A 116 -13.46 19.88 -16.56
N SER A 117 -14.18 18.79 -16.28
CA SER A 117 -14.70 18.43 -14.96
C SER A 117 -13.64 17.76 -14.05
N CYS A 118 -14.08 17.36 -12.84
CA CYS A 118 -13.28 16.57 -11.90
C CYS A 118 -12.77 15.24 -12.49
N THR A 119 -13.51 14.68 -13.45
CA THR A 119 -13.18 13.40 -14.10
C THR A 119 -11.88 13.52 -14.90
N GLU A 120 -11.75 14.55 -15.73
CA GLU A 120 -10.56 14.77 -16.55
C GLU A 120 -9.35 15.17 -15.71
N TYR A 121 -9.55 15.97 -14.64
CA TYR A 121 -8.48 16.30 -13.70
C TYR A 121 -7.90 15.02 -13.07
N SER A 122 -8.79 14.15 -12.60
CA SER A 122 -8.41 12.89 -11.95
C SER A 122 -7.78 11.90 -12.92
N LYS A 123 -8.32 11.80 -14.15
CA LYS A 123 -7.72 10.98 -15.22
C LYS A 123 -6.31 11.45 -15.55
N VAL A 124 -6.13 12.74 -15.83
CA VAL A 124 -4.82 13.30 -16.19
C VAL A 124 -3.81 13.11 -15.06
N LEU A 125 -4.19 13.40 -13.81
CA LEU A 125 -3.28 13.21 -12.67
C LEU A 125 -2.93 11.73 -12.47
N ARG A 126 -3.93 10.84 -12.42
CA ARG A 126 -3.70 9.40 -12.24
C ARG A 126 -2.81 8.84 -13.35
N ASP A 127 -3.11 9.15 -14.61
CA ASP A 127 -2.36 8.62 -15.74
C ASP A 127 -0.94 9.16 -15.76
N SER A 128 -0.74 10.43 -15.38
CA SER A 128 0.60 11.04 -15.29
C SER A 128 1.43 10.40 -14.18
N LEU A 129 0.83 10.16 -13.01
CA LEU A 129 1.47 9.45 -11.90
C LEU A 129 1.87 8.02 -12.29
N VAL A 130 0.94 7.29 -12.91
CA VAL A 130 1.18 5.92 -13.38
C VAL A 130 2.26 5.88 -14.46
N ALA A 131 2.24 6.83 -15.41
CA ALA A 131 3.27 6.93 -16.45
C ALA A 131 4.68 7.06 -15.86
N LEU A 132 4.79 7.70 -14.69
CA LEU A 132 6.03 7.92 -13.94
C LEU A 132 6.33 6.81 -12.91
N GLY A 133 5.52 5.74 -12.87
CA GLY A 133 5.73 4.58 -12.01
C GLY A 133 5.17 4.71 -10.60
N PHE A 134 4.32 5.70 -10.31
CA PHE A 134 3.59 5.76 -9.04
C PHE A 134 2.31 4.92 -9.10
N ILE A 135 1.99 4.27 -7.98
CA ILE A 135 0.76 3.51 -7.83
C ILE A 135 -0.36 4.48 -7.49
N ALA A 136 -1.21 4.79 -8.46
CA ALA A 136 -2.30 5.74 -8.31
C ALA A 136 -3.62 5.19 -8.86
N ARG A 137 -4.73 5.57 -8.22
CA ARG A 137 -6.08 5.20 -8.61
C ARG A 137 -7.00 6.40 -8.56
N VAL A 138 -7.98 6.40 -9.45
CA VAL A 138 -9.12 7.31 -9.35
C VAL A 138 -10.10 6.73 -8.34
N VAL A 139 -10.63 7.57 -7.46
CA VAL A 139 -11.72 7.22 -6.55
C VAL A 139 -12.90 8.16 -6.77
N THR A 140 -14.11 7.64 -6.58
CA THR A 140 -15.34 8.42 -6.71
C THR A 140 -16.03 8.53 -5.35
N LEU A 141 -16.19 9.75 -4.87
CA LEU A 141 -17.04 10.09 -3.73
C LEU A 141 -18.46 10.33 -4.24
N GLN A 142 -19.46 9.81 -3.53
CA GLN A 142 -20.86 9.89 -3.92
C GLN A 142 -21.71 10.34 -2.75
N SER A 143 -22.64 11.26 -2.97
CA SER A 143 -23.60 11.66 -1.95
C SER A 143 -24.50 10.48 -1.53
N THR A 144 -25.21 10.64 -0.42
CA THR A 144 -26.20 9.64 0.04
C THR A 144 -27.36 9.43 -0.94
N ASP A 145 -27.62 10.41 -1.81
CA ASP A 145 -28.74 10.43 -2.73
C ASP A 145 -28.36 10.00 -4.16
N ILE A 146 -27.22 9.33 -4.35
CA ILE A 146 -26.68 8.98 -5.67
C ILE A 146 -27.65 8.20 -6.58
N GLU A 147 -28.58 7.45 -6.01
CA GLU A 147 -29.53 6.59 -6.72
C GLU A 147 -30.47 7.38 -7.64
N TYR A 148 -31.04 8.48 -7.14
CA TYR A 148 -32.09 9.28 -7.81
C TYR A 148 -31.93 10.79 -7.58
N GLY A 149 -30.83 11.22 -6.97
CA GLY A 149 -30.47 12.62 -6.81
C GLY A 149 -30.09 13.27 -8.14
N PRO A 150 -29.99 14.61 -8.16
CA PRO A 150 -29.67 15.35 -9.37
C PRO A 150 -28.24 15.07 -9.86
N PRO A 151 -27.92 15.46 -11.11
CA PRO A 151 -26.55 15.53 -11.59
C PRO A 151 -25.65 16.31 -10.63
N GLY A 152 -24.38 15.93 -10.55
CA GLY A 152 -23.41 16.57 -9.64
C GLY A 152 -23.37 16.02 -8.21
N THR A 153 -24.04 14.90 -7.95
CA THR A 153 -23.99 14.17 -6.66
C THR A 153 -22.79 13.21 -6.52
N ALA A 154 -21.83 13.28 -7.44
CA ALA A 154 -20.55 12.56 -7.36
C ALA A 154 -19.38 13.52 -7.60
N HIS A 155 -18.26 13.25 -6.94
CA HIS A 155 -16.99 13.95 -7.13
C HIS A 155 -15.86 12.93 -7.30
N VAL A 156 -14.91 13.23 -8.18
CA VAL A 156 -13.84 12.31 -8.56
C VAL A 156 -12.51 12.91 -8.13
N LEU A 157 -11.67 12.12 -7.47
CA LEU A 157 -10.33 12.51 -7.04
C LEU A 157 -9.35 11.35 -7.18
N VAL A 158 -8.08 11.56 -6.79
CA VAL A 158 -7.01 10.55 -6.92
C VAL A 158 -6.52 10.12 -5.54
N GLU A 159 -6.30 8.83 -5.36
CA GLU A 159 -5.48 8.31 -4.26
C GLU A 159 -4.19 7.72 -4.81
N VAL A 160 -3.09 7.98 -4.10
CA VAL A 160 -1.73 7.54 -4.46
C VAL A 160 -1.14 6.79 -3.29
N TRP A 161 -0.52 5.65 -3.54
CA TRP A 161 0.27 4.96 -2.52
C TRP A 161 1.61 5.67 -2.36
N SER A 162 1.94 6.06 -1.13
CA SER A 162 3.25 6.56 -0.77
C SER A 162 4.05 5.45 -0.08
N ASN A 163 5.18 5.06 -0.67
CA ASN A 163 6.13 4.15 -0.07
C ASN A 163 6.79 4.76 1.17
N GLN A 164 7.03 6.08 1.16
CA GLN A 164 7.61 6.79 2.31
C GLN A 164 6.69 6.75 3.53
N LEU A 165 5.39 6.94 3.33
CA LEU A 165 4.39 6.91 4.40
C LEU A 165 3.81 5.52 4.65
N GLN A 166 4.09 4.58 3.74
CA GLN A 166 3.52 3.23 3.71
C GLN A 166 1.99 3.21 3.80
N LYS A 167 1.34 4.11 3.05
CA LYS A 167 -0.12 4.22 3.01
C LYS A 167 -0.62 4.93 1.75
N TRP A 168 -1.92 4.80 1.51
CA TRP A 168 -2.63 5.63 0.54
C TRP A 168 -2.79 7.07 1.06
N ILE A 169 -2.68 8.04 0.17
CA ILE A 169 -2.96 9.46 0.43
C ILE A 169 -3.89 9.99 -0.66
N MET A 170 -4.83 10.85 -0.28
CA MET A 170 -5.75 11.45 -1.25
C MET A 170 -5.23 12.80 -1.77
N VAL A 171 -5.54 13.06 -3.03
CA VAL A 171 -5.21 14.27 -3.77
C VAL A 171 -6.42 14.71 -4.55
N ASP A 172 -6.85 15.96 -4.38
CA ASP A 172 -7.92 16.54 -5.18
C ASP A 172 -7.32 17.43 -6.27
N PRO A 173 -7.17 16.95 -7.51
CA PRO A 173 -6.55 17.72 -8.59
C PRO A 173 -7.41 18.88 -9.08
N GLN A 174 -8.74 18.85 -8.89
CA GLN A 174 -9.59 19.98 -9.26
C GLN A 174 -9.28 21.18 -8.37
N TRP A 175 -9.10 20.94 -7.07
CA TRP A 175 -8.81 22.00 -6.10
C TRP A 175 -7.31 22.24 -5.92
N GLY A 176 -6.47 21.29 -6.33
CA GLY A 176 -5.04 21.30 -6.04
C GLY A 176 -4.77 21.22 -4.54
N LEU A 177 -5.47 20.33 -3.82
CA LEU A 177 -5.38 20.24 -2.36
C LEU A 177 -5.09 18.83 -1.86
N TYR A 178 -4.46 18.80 -0.69
CA TYR A 178 -4.26 17.62 0.12
C TYR A 178 -4.77 17.83 1.55
N PRO A 179 -5.55 16.89 2.11
CA PRO A 179 -5.93 16.95 3.50
C PRO A 179 -4.82 16.43 4.43
N ARG A 180 -4.55 17.18 5.50
CA ARG A 180 -3.64 16.79 6.59
C ARG A 180 -4.25 16.99 7.97
N ASP A 181 -3.97 16.06 8.87
CA ASP A 181 -4.24 16.19 10.31
C ASP A 181 -2.90 16.32 11.05
N GLY A 182 -2.52 17.54 11.39
CA GLY A 182 -1.17 17.85 11.86
C GLY A 182 -0.12 17.48 10.80
N THR A 183 0.78 16.56 11.14
CA THR A 183 1.82 16.09 10.21
C THR A 183 1.33 14.97 9.29
N ARG A 184 0.19 14.34 9.57
CA ARG A 184 -0.29 13.15 8.86
C ARG A 184 -1.08 13.50 7.61
N TRP A 185 -0.67 12.96 6.46
CA TRP A 185 -1.46 12.97 5.22
C TRP A 185 -2.61 11.98 5.31
N LEU A 186 -3.77 12.39 4.80
CA LEU A 186 -4.99 11.61 4.92
C LEU A 186 -5.33 10.92 3.61
N ASP A 187 -5.93 9.74 3.72
CA ASP A 187 -6.76 9.15 2.69
C ASP A 187 -8.24 9.56 2.89
N VAL A 188 -9.12 9.13 1.98
CA VAL A 188 -10.56 9.47 2.05
C VAL A 188 -11.21 8.93 3.32
N LEU A 189 -10.90 7.68 3.71
CA LEU A 189 -11.55 7.03 4.83
C LEU A 189 -11.15 7.68 6.16
N GLU A 190 -9.90 8.08 6.31
CA GLU A 190 -9.43 8.83 7.46
C GLU A 190 -10.04 10.23 7.54
N LEU A 191 -10.16 10.94 6.40
CA LEU A 191 -10.87 12.22 6.33
C LEU A 191 -12.31 12.06 6.81
N TYR A 192 -13.00 11.02 6.31
CA TYR A 192 -14.35 10.68 6.74
C TYR A 192 -14.44 10.33 8.23
N ARG A 193 -13.51 9.53 8.76
CA ARG A 193 -13.45 9.20 10.20
C ARG A 193 -13.31 10.47 11.05
N LEU A 194 -12.51 11.45 10.60
CA LEU A 194 -12.41 12.74 11.26
C LEU A 194 -13.72 13.54 11.18
N LYS A 195 -14.43 13.51 10.04
CA LYS A 195 -15.79 14.07 9.93
C LYS A 195 -16.75 13.45 10.93
N LYS A 196 -16.82 12.12 10.98
CA LYS A 196 -17.68 11.40 11.94
C LYS A 196 -17.36 11.72 13.39
N ALA A 197 -16.09 11.95 13.70
CA ALA A 197 -15.65 12.35 15.03
C ALA A 197 -15.86 13.85 15.34
N GLY A 198 -16.49 14.64 14.44
CA GLY A 198 -16.67 16.08 14.62
C GLY A 198 -15.36 16.89 14.51
N LYS A 199 -14.31 16.30 13.93
CA LYS A 199 -12.95 16.86 13.89
C LYS A 199 -12.54 17.39 12.51
N LEU A 200 -13.42 17.37 11.51
CA LEU A 200 -13.09 17.81 10.15
C LEU A 200 -12.55 19.25 10.10
N GLY A 201 -13.07 20.15 10.96
CA GLY A 201 -12.64 21.56 11.01
C GLY A 201 -11.15 21.78 11.30
N ARG A 202 -10.46 20.79 11.91
CA ARG A 202 -9.01 20.87 12.19
C ARG A 202 -8.14 20.41 11.02
N VAL A 203 -8.74 19.73 10.02
CA VAL A 203 -8.01 19.20 8.88
C VAL A 203 -7.54 20.37 8.02
N ALA A 204 -6.23 20.50 7.90
CA ALA A 204 -5.60 21.47 7.02
C ALA A 204 -5.74 21.01 5.57
N MET A 205 -6.18 21.91 4.69
CA MET A 205 -6.17 21.69 3.24
C MET A 205 -4.93 22.36 2.70
N VAL A 206 -3.90 21.56 2.45
CA VAL A 206 -2.59 22.03 1.98
C VAL A 206 -2.66 22.21 0.47
N PRO A 207 -2.49 23.44 -0.06
CA PRO A 207 -2.42 23.63 -1.50
C PRO A 207 -1.13 23.08 -2.07
N VAL A 208 -1.25 22.55 -3.28
CA VAL A 208 -0.16 22.19 -4.16
C VAL A 208 0.83 23.36 -4.38
N ALA A 209 2.12 23.05 -4.36
CA ALA A 209 3.20 24.02 -4.16
C ALA A 209 3.55 24.82 -5.43
N SER A 210 2.77 25.85 -5.75
CA SER A 210 3.20 26.89 -6.70
C SER A 210 2.43 28.20 -6.60
N VAL A 211 2.19 28.68 -5.39
CA VAL A 211 1.66 30.04 -5.29
C VAL A 211 2.84 31.00 -5.43
N GLN A 212 3.02 31.56 -6.64
CA GLN A 212 3.87 32.73 -6.90
C GLN A 212 3.56 33.90 -5.94
N ARG A 213 2.42 33.85 -5.24
CA ARG A 213 2.09 34.60 -4.04
C ARG A 213 1.63 33.65 -2.93
N ARG A 214 2.48 33.31 -1.95
CA ARG A 214 2.03 32.53 -0.78
C ARG A 214 0.68 33.06 -0.27
N PRO A 215 -0.41 32.28 -0.32
CA PRO A 215 -1.70 32.74 0.16
C PRO A 215 -1.56 33.04 1.65
N SER A 216 -2.19 34.13 2.08
CA SER A 216 -2.25 34.45 3.51
C SER A 216 -2.92 33.32 4.27
N GLU A 217 -2.63 33.21 5.57
CA GLU A 217 -3.29 32.21 6.41
C GLU A 217 -4.82 32.33 6.38
N ALA A 218 -5.34 33.57 6.24
CA ALA A 218 -6.78 33.81 6.13
C ALA A 218 -7.37 33.19 4.86
N GLN A 219 -6.68 33.31 3.72
CA GLN A 219 -7.09 32.69 2.45
C GLN A 219 -7.03 31.16 2.54
N LEU A 220 -5.99 30.61 3.18
CA LEU A 220 -5.88 29.16 3.42
C LEU A 220 -7.00 28.64 4.32
N ARG A 221 -7.35 29.38 5.38
CA ARG A 221 -8.46 29.03 6.27
C ARG A 221 -9.80 29.03 5.51
N ALA A 222 -10.08 30.10 4.77
CA ALA A 222 -11.31 30.22 3.97
C ALA A 222 -11.42 29.11 2.92
N LEU A 223 -10.34 28.85 2.17
CA LEU A 223 -10.27 27.75 1.20
C LEU A 223 -10.52 26.39 1.87
N GLY A 224 -9.94 26.17 3.04
CA GLY A 224 -10.16 24.96 3.81
C GLY A 224 -11.62 24.81 4.27
N GLU A 225 -12.26 25.89 4.69
CA GLU A 225 -13.69 25.88 5.08
C GLU A 225 -14.58 25.54 3.89
N GLU A 226 -14.36 26.20 2.76
CA GLU A 226 -15.07 25.96 1.51
C GLU A 226 -14.92 24.51 1.05
N TYR A 227 -13.67 24.01 1.00
CA TYR A 227 -13.40 22.63 0.59
C TYR A 227 -14.04 21.60 1.55
N ARG A 228 -13.97 21.82 2.87
CA ARG A 228 -14.59 20.92 3.85
C ARG A 228 -16.10 20.87 3.70
N ALA A 229 -16.74 22.01 3.44
CA ALA A 229 -18.17 22.08 3.16
C ALA A 229 -18.51 21.33 1.85
N PHE A 230 -17.73 21.58 0.80
CA PHE A 230 -17.86 20.92 -0.49
C PHE A 230 -17.73 19.39 -0.38
N VAL A 231 -16.60 18.88 0.12
CA VAL A 231 -16.33 17.43 0.17
C VAL A 231 -17.32 16.69 1.06
N SER A 232 -17.84 17.34 2.11
CA SER A 232 -18.82 16.74 3.02
C SER A 232 -20.11 16.31 2.33
N GLY A 233 -20.49 16.96 1.22
CA GLY A 233 -21.66 16.57 0.42
C GLY A 233 -21.50 15.26 -0.34
N TYR A 234 -20.27 14.75 -0.48
CA TYR A 234 -19.95 13.56 -1.26
C TYR A 234 -19.55 12.35 -0.42
N LEU A 235 -19.58 12.45 0.92
CA LEU A 235 -19.16 11.37 1.82
C LEU A 235 -20.30 10.38 2.15
N GLY A 236 -21.14 10.04 1.16
CA GLY A 236 -22.14 8.99 1.26
C GLY A 236 -21.56 7.61 0.94
N TYR A 237 -20.84 7.50 -0.17
CA TYR A 237 -20.16 6.27 -0.59
C TYR A 237 -18.78 6.58 -1.19
N LEU A 238 -17.85 5.64 -1.01
CA LEU A 238 -16.57 5.61 -1.69
C LEU A 238 -16.60 4.48 -2.72
N SER A 239 -16.26 4.79 -3.98
CA SER A 239 -16.16 3.80 -5.05
C SER A 239 -14.74 3.77 -5.61
N VAL A 240 -14.18 2.57 -5.72
CA VAL A 240 -12.82 2.33 -6.22
C VAL A 240 -12.86 1.33 -7.38
N PRO A 241 -12.21 1.62 -8.52
CA PRO A 241 -12.13 0.68 -9.63
C PRO A 241 -11.11 -0.42 -9.34
N LEU A 242 -11.53 -1.67 -9.46
CA LEU A 242 -10.69 -2.87 -9.35
C LEU A 242 -10.85 -3.76 -10.60
N ARG A 243 -10.02 -4.80 -10.69
CA ARG A 243 -10.11 -5.90 -11.64
C ARG A 243 -10.50 -7.17 -10.90
N ALA A 244 -11.56 -7.82 -11.38
CA ALA A 244 -11.92 -9.19 -11.02
C ALA A 244 -11.70 -10.05 -12.27
N ASP A 245 -10.62 -10.82 -12.29
CA ASP A 245 -10.13 -11.53 -13.46
C ASP A 245 -9.99 -10.62 -14.70
N ARG A 246 -10.87 -10.81 -15.71
CA ARG A 246 -10.89 -10.02 -16.95
C ARG A 246 -11.86 -8.83 -16.91
N GLU A 247 -12.62 -8.69 -15.84
CA GLU A 247 -13.66 -7.67 -15.71
C GLU A 247 -13.17 -6.49 -14.86
N ARG A 248 -13.57 -5.27 -15.25
CA ARG A 248 -13.40 -4.09 -14.39
C ARG A 248 -14.65 -3.94 -13.54
N ILE A 249 -14.46 -3.84 -12.24
CA ILE A 249 -15.52 -3.65 -11.27
C ILE A 249 -15.34 -2.32 -10.52
N HIS A 250 -16.41 -1.86 -9.91
CA HIS A 250 -16.44 -0.76 -8.97
C HIS A 250 -16.76 -1.32 -7.58
N LEU A 251 -15.75 -1.37 -6.71
CA LEU A 251 -15.92 -1.74 -5.31
C LEU A 251 -16.48 -0.53 -4.55
N LEU A 252 -17.67 -0.68 -3.98
CA LEU A 252 -18.38 0.36 -3.26
C LEU A 252 -18.32 0.10 -1.75
N PHE A 253 -17.91 1.12 -1.00
CA PHE A 253 -17.82 1.12 0.45
C PHE A 253 -18.74 2.22 1.02
N PRO A 254 -19.55 1.91 2.04
CA PRO A 254 -20.50 2.86 2.62
C PRO A 254 -19.77 3.80 3.58
N LEU A 255 -20.02 5.09 3.40
CA LEU A 255 -19.63 6.14 4.34
C LEU A 255 -20.90 6.53 5.13
N ASP A 256 -21.48 7.71 4.88
CA ASP A 256 -22.77 8.10 5.47
C ASP A 256 -23.98 7.37 4.84
N GLY A 257 -23.78 6.71 3.70
CA GLY A 257 -24.80 5.99 2.96
C GLY A 257 -25.32 4.77 3.74
N GLN A 258 -26.65 4.62 3.76
CA GLN A 258 -27.34 3.56 4.51
C GLN A 258 -27.92 2.46 3.60
N ARG A 259 -27.81 2.62 2.28
CA ARG A 259 -28.36 1.71 1.27
C ARG A 259 -27.28 1.29 0.30
N TRP A 260 -27.51 0.22 -0.46
CA TRP A 260 -26.60 -0.20 -1.52
C TRP A 260 -27.12 0.25 -2.87
N PRO A 261 -26.60 1.36 -3.43
CA PRO A 261 -27.13 1.92 -4.67
C PRO A 261 -26.81 1.02 -5.86
N LEU A 262 -27.82 0.66 -6.65
CA LEU A 262 -27.67 -0.01 -7.95
C LEU A 262 -28.00 0.90 -9.15
N THR A 263 -28.36 2.15 -8.87
CA THR A 263 -28.64 3.20 -9.85
C THR A 263 -27.72 4.40 -9.65
N PHE A 264 -27.63 5.24 -10.67
CA PHE A 264 -26.91 6.50 -10.67
C PHE A 264 -27.76 7.54 -11.40
N HIS A 265 -28.33 8.50 -10.66
CA HIS A 265 -29.28 9.52 -11.18
C HIS A 265 -30.48 8.90 -11.91
N GLY A 266 -31.00 7.80 -11.38
CA GLY A 266 -32.12 7.05 -11.97
C GLY A 266 -31.74 6.16 -13.15
N LEU A 267 -30.47 6.18 -13.60
CA LEU A 267 -29.97 5.33 -14.67
C LEU A 267 -29.37 4.03 -14.11
N PRO A 268 -29.33 2.94 -14.91
CA PRO A 268 -28.67 1.71 -14.53
C PRO A 268 -27.18 1.91 -14.26
N ARG A 269 -26.65 1.23 -13.23
CA ARG A 269 -25.22 1.15 -12.96
C ARG A 269 -24.75 -0.30 -12.96
N SER A 270 -23.73 -0.59 -13.76
CA SER A 270 -23.20 -1.95 -13.94
C SER A 270 -21.88 -2.16 -13.19
N ALA A 271 -21.46 -3.44 -13.09
CA ALA A 271 -20.17 -3.86 -12.55
C ALA A 271 -19.89 -3.39 -11.10
N GLN A 272 -20.91 -3.35 -10.25
CA GLN A 272 -20.76 -2.98 -8.84
C GLN A 272 -20.55 -4.20 -7.95
N VAL A 273 -19.59 -4.08 -7.03
CA VAL A 273 -19.36 -5.01 -5.92
C VAL A 273 -19.38 -4.19 -4.64
N PHE A 274 -19.86 -4.76 -3.54
CA PHE A 274 -20.01 -4.06 -2.27
C PHE A 274 -19.09 -4.64 -1.22
N THR A 275 -18.54 -3.79 -0.36
CA THR A 275 -17.78 -4.23 0.82
C THR A 275 -18.10 -3.37 2.03
N THR A 276 -17.94 -3.95 3.21
CA THR A 276 -17.92 -3.25 4.50
C THR A 276 -16.57 -3.33 5.19
N ASP A 277 -15.61 -4.07 4.62
CA ASP A 277 -14.25 -4.16 5.14
C ASP A 277 -13.39 -3.07 4.48
N PRO A 278 -12.87 -2.10 5.25
CA PRO A 278 -11.97 -1.09 4.69
C PRO A 278 -10.67 -1.68 4.13
N ASN A 279 -10.25 -2.87 4.57
CA ASN A 279 -9.01 -3.50 4.09
C ASN A 279 -9.12 -3.94 2.62
N ASP A 280 -10.33 -4.18 2.10
CA ASP A 280 -10.54 -4.47 0.67
C ASP A 280 -10.19 -3.25 -0.22
N ILE A 281 -10.18 -2.04 0.36
CA ILE A 281 -9.84 -0.79 -0.33
C ILE A 281 -8.45 -0.29 0.05
N TYR A 282 -8.06 -0.38 1.32
CA TYR A 282 -6.83 0.20 1.85
C TYR A 282 -5.76 -0.86 2.15
N PHE A 283 -5.70 -1.91 1.32
CA PHE A 283 -4.60 -2.87 1.32
C PHE A 283 -3.25 -2.21 0.96
N GLU A 284 -2.16 -2.90 1.31
CA GLU A 284 -0.79 -2.42 1.11
C GLU A 284 -0.14 -3.02 -0.15
N PRO A 285 -0.04 -2.29 -1.27
CA PRO A 285 0.75 -2.70 -2.41
C PRO A 285 2.25 -2.44 -2.16
N ASN A 286 3.09 -2.92 -3.07
CA ASN A 286 4.53 -2.68 -3.06
C ASN A 286 5.26 -3.19 -1.80
N ARG A 287 4.93 -4.38 -1.34
CA ARG A 287 5.60 -5.09 -0.26
C ARG A 287 6.45 -6.24 -0.80
N VAL A 288 7.49 -6.58 -0.04
CA VAL A 288 8.31 -7.79 -0.22
C VAL A 288 8.06 -8.73 0.95
N SER A 289 8.01 -10.03 0.69
CA SER A 289 8.00 -11.08 1.69
C SER A 289 9.16 -12.03 1.44
N LEU A 290 9.80 -12.47 2.52
CA LEU A 290 10.98 -13.30 2.53
C LEU A 290 10.61 -14.68 3.11
N VAL A 291 10.98 -15.73 2.39
CA VAL A 291 10.83 -17.12 2.83
C VAL A 291 12.21 -17.65 3.17
N LEU A 292 12.41 -18.02 4.44
CA LEU A 292 13.65 -18.58 4.95
C LEU A 292 13.58 -20.11 4.85
N THR A 293 14.56 -20.72 4.20
CA THR A 293 14.68 -22.18 4.12
C THR A 293 16.05 -22.60 4.59
N TYR A 294 16.10 -23.47 5.60
CA TYR A 294 17.35 -24.05 6.09
C TYR A 294 18.00 -24.90 4.98
N ARG A 295 19.26 -24.60 4.67
CA ARG A 295 20.02 -25.37 3.67
C ARG A 295 20.35 -26.78 4.13
N ALA A 296 20.61 -26.92 5.43
CA ALA A 296 20.78 -28.19 6.10
C ALA A 296 19.83 -28.26 7.30
N HIS A 297 19.06 -29.35 7.41
CA HIS A 297 18.22 -29.60 8.58
C HIS A 297 18.33 -31.08 8.97
N ALA A 298 18.47 -31.33 10.27
CA ALA A 298 18.32 -32.67 10.82
C ALA A 298 16.84 -33.07 10.75
N GLN A 299 16.56 -34.28 10.28
CA GLN A 299 15.21 -34.83 10.29
C GLN A 299 14.90 -35.40 11.68
N PRO A 300 13.73 -35.12 12.28
CA PRO A 300 13.38 -35.67 13.60
C PRO A 300 13.28 -37.20 13.62
N VAL A 301 13.03 -37.82 12.46
CA VAL A 301 12.86 -39.27 12.32
C VAL A 301 14.22 -39.96 12.48
N GLY A 302 14.33 -40.87 13.44
CA GLY A 302 15.57 -41.62 13.74
C GLY A 302 16.49 -40.94 14.76
N LEU A 303 16.37 -39.62 14.92
CA LEU A 303 17.22 -38.80 15.80
C LEU A 303 17.26 -39.29 17.26
N LEU A 304 16.10 -39.65 17.83
CA LEU A 304 16.00 -40.11 19.22
C LEU A 304 16.71 -41.45 19.44
N GLY A 305 16.64 -42.35 18.46
CA GLY A 305 17.31 -43.65 18.52
C GLY A 305 18.81 -43.53 18.31
N GLU A 306 19.25 -42.74 17.33
CA GLU A 306 20.67 -42.52 17.02
C GLU A 306 21.43 -41.80 18.15
N LEU A 307 20.75 -40.89 18.87
CA LEU A 307 21.34 -40.13 19.97
C LEU A 307 21.00 -40.70 21.36
N GLU A 308 20.34 -41.86 21.42
CA GLU A 308 19.94 -42.52 22.68
C GLU A 308 19.20 -41.54 23.61
N ILE A 309 18.18 -40.86 23.08
CA ILE A 309 17.37 -39.90 23.83
C ILE A 309 16.18 -40.65 24.44
N GLU A 310 16.25 -40.92 25.75
CA GLU A 310 15.24 -41.70 26.48
C GLU A 310 14.38 -40.84 27.42
N SER A 311 14.78 -39.60 27.66
CA SER A 311 14.11 -38.67 28.57
C SER A 311 14.14 -37.22 28.07
N GLU A 312 13.30 -36.36 28.66
CA GLU A 312 13.34 -34.90 28.43
C GLU A 312 14.71 -34.32 28.82
N GLN A 313 15.34 -34.86 29.87
CA GLN A 313 16.67 -34.44 30.31
C GLN A 313 17.73 -34.79 29.26
N ASP A 314 17.68 -36.00 28.69
CA ASP A 314 18.56 -36.42 27.59
C ASP A 314 18.39 -35.54 26.36
N TYR A 315 17.15 -35.17 26.05
CA TYR A 315 16.84 -34.30 24.93
C TYR A 315 17.50 -32.93 25.11
N ILE A 316 17.30 -32.30 26.28
CA ILE A 316 17.89 -30.99 26.60
C ILE A 316 19.42 -31.06 26.64
N ALA A 317 20.00 -32.12 27.23
CA ALA A 317 21.43 -32.35 27.27
C ALA A 317 22.03 -32.42 25.86
N LYS A 318 21.38 -33.16 24.95
CA LYS A 318 21.86 -33.44 23.60
C LYS A 318 21.43 -32.42 22.54
N LEU A 319 20.57 -31.44 22.87
CA LEU A 319 20.13 -30.36 21.98
C LEU A 319 21.24 -29.76 21.10
N PRO A 320 22.43 -29.41 21.63
CA PRO A 320 23.51 -28.85 20.82
C PRO A 320 23.98 -29.73 19.66
N LYS A 321 23.76 -31.04 19.71
CA LYS A 321 24.18 -32.00 18.68
C LYS A 321 23.32 -31.94 17.41
N PHE A 322 22.09 -31.44 17.54
CA PHE A 322 21.11 -31.40 16.43
C PHE A 322 20.39 -30.05 16.33
N ALA A 323 20.83 -29.06 17.10
CA ALA A 323 20.35 -27.70 17.00
C ALA A 323 20.54 -27.16 15.58
N ALA A 324 19.57 -26.34 15.13
CA ALA A 324 19.61 -25.76 13.80
C ALA A 324 20.87 -24.89 13.62
N VAL A 325 21.47 -25.00 12.44
CA VAL A 325 22.56 -24.11 12.00
C VAL A 325 21.94 -22.97 11.21
N PRO A 326 22.28 -21.69 11.50
CA PRO A 326 21.63 -20.54 10.90
C PRO A 326 22.17 -20.25 9.48
N ASP A 327 21.89 -21.18 8.58
CA ASP A 327 22.31 -21.15 7.17
C ASP A 327 21.08 -21.29 6.26
N PHE A 328 20.74 -20.20 5.56
CA PHE A 328 19.46 -20.04 4.88
C PHE A 328 19.62 -19.78 3.38
N ASP A 329 18.79 -20.43 2.58
CA ASP A 329 18.39 -19.88 1.28
C ASP A 329 17.14 -19.00 1.50
N ILE A 330 17.20 -17.77 1.03
CA ILE A 330 16.15 -16.76 1.12
C ILE A 330 15.47 -16.65 -0.23
N SER A 331 14.17 -16.92 -0.30
CA SER A 331 13.34 -16.63 -1.49
C SER A 331 12.55 -15.35 -1.27
N MET A 332 12.50 -14.47 -2.27
CA MET A 332 11.83 -13.18 -2.21
C MET A 332 10.57 -13.19 -3.10
N HIS A 333 9.46 -12.77 -2.52
CA HIS A 333 8.20 -12.55 -3.24
C HIS A 333 7.77 -11.09 -3.12
N HIS A 334 7.04 -10.57 -4.10
CA HIS A 334 6.54 -9.20 -4.08
C HIS A 334 5.08 -9.09 -4.54
N ASN A 335 4.43 -7.99 -4.16
CA ASN A 335 3.20 -7.52 -4.81
C ASN A 335 3.38 -6.15 -5.49
N MET A 336 4.62 -5.73 -5.74
CA MET A 336 4.98 -4.50 -6.46
C MET A 336 4.50 -4.53 -7.92
N PRO A 337 3.71 -3.53 -8.37
CA PRO A 337 3.43 -3.29 -9.79
C PRO A 337 4.69 -2.86 -10.56
N TRP A 338 4.80 -3.33 -11.81
CA TRP A 338 5.90 -3.01 -12.71
C TRP A 338 7.29 -3.35 -12.11
N PHE A 339 7.37 -4.43 -11.35
CA PHE A 339 8.61 -4.89 -10.72
C PHE A 339 9.75 -5.05 -11.73
N ALA A 340 10.96 -4.65 -11.33
CA ALA A 340 12.17 -4.73 -12.14
C ALA A 340 13.33 -5.44 -11.46
N ALA A 341 13.49 -5.30 -10.13
CA ALA A 341 14.51 -6.01 -9.36
C ALA A 341 14.28 -5.92 -7.86
N TYR A 342 14.99 -6.77 -7.11
CA TYR A 342 15.23 -6.58 -5.69
C TYR A 342 16.55 -5.86 -5.44
N GLU A 343 16.59 -5.08 -4.38
CA GLU A 343 17.82 -4.62 -3.73
C GLU A 343 17.90 -5.23 -2.34
N LEU A 344 19.09 -5.68 -1.94
CA LEU A 344 19.36 -6.35 -0.67
C LEU A 344 20.56 -5.73 0.03
N ALA A 345 20.47 -5.58 1.35
CA ALA A 345 21.54 -5.18 2.25
C ALA A 345 21.59 -6.15 3.44
N ILE A 346 22.78 -6.61 3.80
CA ILE A 346 23.04 -7.44 4.97
C ILE A 346 23.90 -6.62 5.93
N ASP A 347 23.44 -6.48 7.16
CA ASP A 347 24.05 -5.67 8.21
C ASP A 347 24.34 -4.25 7.70
N ASP A 348 25.59 -3.81 7.81
CA ASP A 348 26.07 -2.49 7.38
C ASP A 348 26.51 -2.44 5.90
N ALA A 349 26.37 -3.54 5.16
CA ALA A 349 26.72 -3.56 3.74
C ALA A 349 25.82 -2.62 2.93
N PRO A 350 26.36 -1.95 1.89
CA PRO A 350 25.55 -1.12 1.01
C PRO A 350 24.50 -1.96 0.25
N TRP A 351 23.42 -1.31 -0.18
CA TRP A 351 22.42 -1.93 -1.03
C TRP A 351 23.04 -2.47 -2.32
N SER A 352 22.74 -3.73 -2.63
CA SER A 352 23.16 -4.40 -3.85
C SER A 352 21.94 -4.85 -4.66
N ARG A 353 21.98 -4.66 -5.98
CA ARG A 353 20.92 -5.14 -6.87
C ARG A 353 21.08 -6.63 -7.10
N LEU A 354 20.01 -7.40 -6.91
CA LEU A 354 20.02 -8.84 -7.14
C LEU A 354 19.70 -9.17 -8.60
N GLY A 355 20.35 -10.24 -9.11
CA GLY A 355 20.09 -10.79 -10.44
C GLY A 355 18.96 -11.82 -10.50
N GLY A 356 18.32 -12.12 -9.37
CA GLY A 356 17.26 -13.12 -9.27
C GLY A 356 16.41 -12.91 -8.01
N GLU A 357 15.58 -13.92 -7.69
CA GLU A 357 14.61 -13.88 -6.59
C GLU A 357 15.10 -14.59 -5.32
N SER A 358 16.36 -14.99 -5.28
CA SER A 358 16.94 -15.71 -4.15
C SER A 358 18.32 -15.20 -3.76
N ALA A 359 18.65 -15.36 -2.48
CA ALA A 359 19.95 -15.04 -1.91
C ALA A 359 20.32 -16.05 -0.82
N HIS A 360 21.62 -16.24 -0.61
CA HIS A 360 22.16 -17.04 0.49
C HIS A 360 22.45 -16.13 1.68
N TRP A 361 22.06 -16.54 2.88
CA TRP A 361 22.33 -15.81 4.12
C TRP A 361 22.76 -16.76 5.24
N GLN A 362 24.03 -16.66 5.62
CA GLN A 362 24.60 -17.38 6.76
C GLN A 362 24.80 -16.40 7.90
N LEU A 363 24.25 -16.68 9.08
CA LEU A 363 24.36 -15.79 10.23
C LEU A 363 25.71 -15.92 10.93
N HIS A 364 26.26 -14.79 11.36
CA HIS A 364 27.36 -14.72 12.29
C HIS A 364 26.86 -14.63 13.74
N GLU A 365 27.75 -14.85 14.71
CA GLU A 365 27.42 -14.68 16.13
C GLU A 365 27.11 -13.20 16.43
N GLY A 366 26.07 -12.93 17.21
CA GLY A 366 25.55 -11.59 17.48
C GLY A 366 24.22 -11.28 16.77
N ILE A 367 24.00 -9.99 16.48
CA ILE A 367 22.84 -9.47 15.76
C ILE A 367 23.15 -9.49 14.26
N ASN A 368 22.20 -10.01 13.48
CA ASN A 368 22.26 -10.05 12.02
C ASN A 368 21.01 -9.37 11.48
N LEU A 369 21.17 -8.52 10.47
CA LEU A 369 20.08 -7.76 9.87
C LEU A 369 20.03 -7.99 8.37
N LEU A 370 18.95 -8.58 7.88
CA LEU A 370 18.68 -8.67 6.45
C LEU A 370 17.63 -7.64 6.07
N ARG A 371 17.91 -6.82 5.05
CA ARG A 371 16.98 -5.82 4.50
C ARG A 371 16.83 -6.02 3.00
N VAL A 372 15.59 -5.99 2.53
CA VAL A 372 15.24 -6.18 1.12
C VAL A 372 14.17 -5.17 0.72
N ARG A 373 14.27 -4.62 -0.48
CA ARG A 373 13.22 -3.80 -1.10
C ARG A 373 13.08 -4.11 -2.57
N ALA A 374 11.90 -3.88 -3.12
CA ALA A 374 11.65 -4.00 -4.55
C ALA A 374 11.89 -2.66 -5.27
N VAL A 375 12.27 -2.70 -6.54
CA VAL A 375 12.44 -1.54 -7.43
C VAL A 375 11.61 -1.77 -8.68
N ASN A 376 10.82 -0.77 -9.09
CA ASN A 376 9.99 -0.89 -10.29
C ASN A 376 10.74 -0.43 -11.54
N ALA A 377 10.12 -0.63 -12.71
CA ALA A 377 10.66 -0.28 -14.02
C ALA A 377 10.92 1.23 -14.20
N ALA A 378 10.31 2.08 -13.38
CA ALA A 378 10.58 3.53 -13.35
C ALA A 378 11.70 3.92 -12.37
N GLY A 379 12.27 2.96 -11.63
CA GLY A 379 13.36 3.19 -10.67
C GLY A 379 12.91 3.56 -9.26
N TRP A 380 11.61 3.60 -8.97
CA TRP A 380 11.12 3.85 -7.62
C TRP A 380 11.36 2.64 -6.72
N ARG A 381 11.89 2.92 -5.53
CA ARG A 381 12.14 1.93 -4.48
C ARG A 381 10.89 1.80 -3.62
N GLY A 382 10.49 0.56 -3.36
CA GLY A 382 9.46 0.25 -2.39
C GLY A 382 9.95 0.40 -0.95
N PRO A 383 9.02 0.24 0.02
CA PRO A 383 9.36 0.18 1.42
C PRO A 383 10.25 -1.02 1.72
N GLU A 384 11.05 -0.87 2.77
CA GLU A 384 11.96 -1.91 3.24
C GLU A 384 11.22 -3.02 3.98
N THR A 385 11.53 -4.26 3.62
CA THR A 385 11.24 -5.46 4.42
C THR A 385 12.53 -5.90 5.12
N PHE A 386 12.48 -6.16 6.42
CA PHE A 386 13.64 -6.57 7.20
C PHE A 386 13.35 -7.73 8.15
N ILE A 387 14.41 -8.44 8.51
CA ILE A 387 14.44 -9.44 9.58
C ILE A 387 15.73 -9.24 10.37
N GLU A 388 15.58 -9.00 11.67
CA GLU A 388 16.68 -8.99 12.63
C GLU A 388 16.70 -10.32 13.38
N ILE A 389 17.85 -11.00 13.37
CA ILE A 389 18.05 -12.29 14.03
C ILE A 389 19.26 -12.20 14.96
N ARG A 390 19.06 -12.57 16.22
CA ARG A 390 20.14 -12.85 17.16
C ARG A 390 20.55 -14.30 17.05
N TYR A 391 21.82 -14.54 16.77
CA TYR A 391 22.44 -15.87 16.85
C TYR A 391 23.53 -15.87 17.92
N GLY A 392 23.34 -16.64 18.98
CA GLY A 392 24.28 -16.61 20.11
C GLY A 392 23.77 -17.41 21.30
N ARG A 393 24.46 -17.29 22.44
CA ARG A 393 24.07 -17.97 23.68
C ARG A 393 22.83 -17.37 24.32
#